data_AF-A0A1V5QP16-F1
#
_entry.id   AF-A0A1V5QP16-F1
#
_cell.length_a   1.000
_cell.length_b   1.000
_cell.length_c   1.000
_cell.angle_alpha   90.00
_cell.angle_beta   90.00
_cell.angle_gamma   90.00
#
_symmetry.space_group_name_H-M   'P 1'
#
loop_
_entity.id
_entity.type
_entity.pdbx_description
1 polymer ?
#
loop_
_entity_poly.entity_id
_entity_poly.type
_entity_poly.pdbx_seq_one_letter_code
_entity_poly.pdbx_strand_id
1 'polypeptide(L)'
;MIKLANPRNLKNIRQVKKINFSNQITIGGSNRGSVFIGRVHFKDNTKSRAAIKVFHSKLTKEKAKQYQKLIDDLIKAGVPLPKTGMALVPKGTMIGDHKLATREWVQVSQLFGSTKKGSKLVWKSHLELRTMQEKEEAAKIFGKVARLGYNPTMDFVEPFRYKQGVVPMDLDLLVERHKEPPQQKMTTLSTTIRRMSPTKEEFRRLSTITLRQLKIEQRKLAREKFQERIKNWEKEHYISKSVKLN
;
A
#
# COMPACT_ATOMS: atom_id res chain seq x y z
N MET A 1 -20.99 4.01 -10.87
CA MET A 1 -20.69 2.77 -11.62
C MET A 1 -19.45 2.14 -10.99
N ILE A 2 -19.54 0.90 -10.47
CA ILE A 2 -18.53 0.27 -9.59
C ILE A 2 -17.46 -0.44 -10.43
N LYS A 3 -16.18 -0.22 -10.12
CA LYS A 3 -15.06 -0.74 -10.90
C LYS A 3 -14.05 -1.47 -9.99
N LEU A 4 -14.01 -2.81 -10.03
CA LEU A 4 -12.92 -3.59 -9.43
C LEU A 4 -11.90 -3.90 -10.53
N ALA A 5 -10.77 -3.19 -10.50
CA ALA A 5 -9.73 -3.34 -11.49
C ALA A 5 -8.96 -4.66 -11.28
N ASN A 6 -8.77 -5.40 -12.37
CA ASN A 6 -7.81 -6.49 -12.41
C ASN A 6 -6.45 -5.88 -12.81
N PRO A 7 -5.39 -5.98 -11.98
CA PRO A 7 -4.11 -5.30 -12.23
C PRO A 7 -3.39 -5.77 -13.51
N ARG A 8 -3.82 -6.88 -14.12
CA ARG A 8 -3.28 -7.36 -15.41
C ARG A 8 -4.07 -6.90 -16.64
N ASN A 9 -5.28 -6.36 -16.47
CA ASN A 9 -6.11 -5.96 -17.62
C ASN A 9 -7.18 -4.93 -17.22
N LEU A 10 -6.89 -3.64 -17.44
CA LEU A 10 -7.80 -2.52 -17.18
C LEU A 10 -9.09 -2.56 -18.01
N LYS A 11 -9.18 -3.46 -19.02
CA LYS A 11 -10.39 -3.67 -19.83
C LYS A 11 -11.45 -4.54 -19.12
N ASN A 12 -11.08 -5.38 -18.15
CA ASN A 12 -12.00 -6.30 -17.46
C ASN A 12 -12.33 -5.82 -16.06
N ILE A 13 -13.11 -4.74 -16.02
CA ILE A 13 -13.63 -4.17 -14.79
C ILE A 13 -14.95 -4.85 -14.44
N ARG A 14 -14.94 -5.76 -13.46
CA ARG A 14 -16.16 -6.45 -13.02
C ARG A 14 -16.98 -5.53 -12.13
N GLN A 15 -18.23 -5.32 -12.51
CA GLN A 15 -19.17 -4.51 -11.73
C GLN A 15 -19.70 -5.33 -10.55
N VAL A 16 -19.68 -4.76 -9.34
CA VAL A 16 -20.25 -5.40 -8.14
C VAL A 16 -21.77 -5.31 -8.18
N LYS A 17 -22.44 -6.45 -7.99
CA LYS A 17 -23.90 -6.58 -7.84
C LYS A 17 -24.31 -6.53 -6.37
N LYS A 18 -23.63 -7.29 -5.51
CA LYS A 18 -23.92 -7.39 -4.08
C LYS A 18 -22.65 -7.72 -3.30
N ILE A 19 -22.56 -7.26 -2.06
CA ILE A 19 -21.53 -7.68 -1.11
C ILE A 19 -22.24 -8.36 0.07
N ASN A 20 -21.82 -9.58 0.38
CA ASN A 20 -22.29 -10.33 1.54
C ASN A 20 -21.09 -10.52 2.48
N PHE A 21 -21.22 -10.11 3.73
CA PHE A 21 -20.19 -10.34 4.73
C PHE A 21 -20.34 -11.78 5.25
N SER A 22 -19.25 -12.55 5.30
CA SER A 22 -19.31 -13.97 5.69
C SER A 22 -18.76 -14.12 7.08
N ASN A 23 -19.66 -14.35 8.04
CA ASN A 23 -19.40 -14.50 9.47
C ASN A 23 -18.74 -13.24 10.08
N GLN A 24 -19.05 -12.96 11.35
CA GLN A 24 -18.68 -11.75 12.11
C GLN A 24 -17.16 -11.62 12.37
N ILE A 25 -16.30 -12.16 11.51
CA ILE A 25 -14.86 -12.25 11.72
C ILE A 25 -14.20 -10.99 11.15
N THR A 26 -13.91 -10.06 12.05
CA THR A 26 -12.94 -8.99 11.82
C THR A 26 -11.55 -9.61 11.72
N ILE A 27 -10.87 -9.40 10.59
CA ILE A 27 -9.53 -9.94 10.33
C ILE A 27 -8.42 -8.91 10.54
N GLY A 28 -8.79 -7.68 10.87
CA GLY A 28 -7.88 -6.61 11.18
C GLY A 28 -8.63 -5.31 11.38
N GLY A 29 -8.04 -4.40 12.13
CA GLY A 29 -8.54 -3.05 12.34
C GLY A 29 -7.39 -2.08 12.25
N SER A 30 -7.70 -0.87 11.80
CA SER A 30 -6.79 0.27 11.82
C SER A 30 -7.55 1.46 12.39
N ASN A 31 -6.85 2.56 12.70
CA ASN A 31 -7.49 3.79 13.16
C ASN A 31 -8.58 4.31 12.20
N ARG A 32 -8.55 3.89 10.92
CA ARG A 32 -9.45 4.38 9.86
C ARG A 32 -10.58 3.43 9.51
N GLY A 33 -10.58 2.20 10.02
CA GLY A 33 -11.61 1.23 9.68
C GLY A 33 -11.30 -0.19 10.08
N SER A 34 -12.33 -1.01 9.98
CA SER A 34 -12.31 -2.44 10.28
C SER A 34 -12.36 -3.25 8.99
N VAL A 35 -11.57 -4.32 8.93
CA VAL A 35 -11.49 -5.23 7.78
C VAL A 35 -12.21 -6.53 8.10
N PHE A 36 -13.17 -6.87 7.25
CA PHE A 36 -13.99 -8.07 7.38
C PHE A 36 -13.71 -9.03 6.22
N ILE A 37 -13.94 -10.33 6.43
CA ILE A 37 -14.06 -11.27 5.32
C ILE A 37 -15.49 -11.21 4.77
N GLY A 38 -15.61 -11.11 3.44
CA GLY A 38 -16.89 -11.29 2.78
C GLY A 38 -16.78 -11.95 1.41
N ARG A 39 -17.91 -11.98 0.73
CA ARG A 39 -18.10 -12.45 -0.64
C ARG A 39 -18.65 -11.31 -1.48
N VAL A 40 -17.96 -11.02 -2.57
CA VAL A 40 -18.38 -10.07 -3.59
C VAL A 40 -19.07 -10.86 -4.69
N HIS A 41 -20.31 -10.48 -4.99
CA HIS A 41 -21.08 -10.98 -6.11
C HIS A 41 -20.98 -9.96 -7.23
N PHE A 42 -20.48 -10.39 -8.38
CA PHE A 42 -20.32 -9.55 -9.55
C PHE A 42 -21.56 -9.66 -10.46
N LYS A 43 -21.71 -8.71 -11.38
CA LYS A 43 -22.81 -8.70 -12.35
C LYS A 43 -22.73 -9.83 -13.36
N ASP A 44 -21.54 -10.38 -13.60
CA ASP A 44 -21.31 -11.60 -14.39
C ASP A 44 -21.66 -12.89 -13.62
N ASN A 45 -22.39 -12.77 -12.50
CA ASN A 45 -22.76 -13.83 -11.57
C ASN A 45 -21.59 -14.57 -10.90
N THR A 46 -20.34 -14.17 -11.15
CA THR A 46 -19.20 -14.73 -10.44
C THR A 46 -19.19 -14.26 -8.99
N LYS A 47 -18.60 -15.09 -8.11
CA LYS A 47 -18.45 -14.80 -6.69
C LYS A 47 -16.98 -14.94 -6.30
N SER A 48 -16.47 -14.00 -5.51
CA SER A 48 -15.13 -14.10 -4.94
C SER A 48 -15.15 -13.78 -3.46
N ARG A 49 -14.36 -14.52 -2.67
CA ARG A 49 -14.02 -14.08 -1.32
C ARG A 49 -13.12 -12.85 -1.41
N ALA A 50 -13.32 -11.90 -0.51
CA ALA A 50 -12.60 -10.63 -0.47
C ALA A 50 -12.42 -10.16 0.98
N ALA A 51 -11.37 -9.39 1.20
CA ALA A 51 -11.23 -8.54 2.37
C ALA A 51 -11.98 -7.23 2.10
N ILE A 52 -12.87 -6.82 2.99
CA ILE A 52 -13.69 -5.63 2.83
C ILE A 52 -13.41 -4.70 4.01
N LYS A 53 -12.79 -3.55 3.73
CA LYS A 53 -12.55 -2.50 4.71
C LYS A 53 -13.74 -1.56 4.75
N VAL A 54 -14.29 -1.42 5.94
CA VAL A 54 -15.38 -0.50 6.28
C VAL A 54 -14.76 0.63 7.09
N PHE A 55 -14.94 1.86 6.64
CA PHE A 55 -14.33 3.03 7.26
C PHE A 55 -15.11 3.43 8.50
N HIS A 56 -14.41 3.82 9.58
CA HIS A 56 -15.06 4.31 10.80
C HIS A 56 -15.89 5.58 10.52
N SER A 57 -15.35 6.46 9.67
CA SER A 57 -16.07 7.62 9.14
C SER A 57 -16.52 7.35 7.72
N LYS A 58 -17.81 7.60 7.44
CA LYS A 58 -18.39 7.41 6.11
C LYS A 58 -17.63 8.26 5.08
N LEU A 59 -17.18 7.64 3.99
CA LEU A 59 -16.51 8.37 2.93
C LEU A 59 -17.51 9.12 2.05
N THR A 60 -17.17 10.34 1.67
CA THR A 60 -17.85 11.07 0.60
C THR A 60 -17.56 10.43 -0.76
N LYS A 61 -18.38 10.76 -1.77
CA LYS A 61 -18.17 10.32 -3.16
C LYS A 61 -16.83 10.81 -3.70
N GLU A 62 -16.43 12.02 -3.32
CA GLU A 62 -15.20 12.69 -3.73
C GLU A 62 -14.00 11.95 -3.16
N LYS A 63 -14.06 11.58 -1.87
CA LYS A 63 -13.00 10.81 -1.23
C LYS A 63 -12.89 9.41 -1.83
N ALA A 64 -14.01 8.73 -2.07
CA ALA A 64 -14.00 7.42 -2.75
C ALA A 64 -13.41 7.50 -4.17
N LYS A 65 -13.68 8.58 -4.93
CA LYS A 65 -13.02 8.83 -6.23
C LYS A 65 -11.51 9.01 -6.10
N GLN A 66 -11.03 9.68 -5.04
CA GLN A 66 -9.58 9.83 -4.79
C GLN A 66 -8.90 8.47 -4.55
N TYR A 67 -9.52 7.59 -3.74
CA TYR A 67 -9.04 6.23 -3.55
C TYR A 67 -9.00 5.45 -4.87
N GLN A 68 -10.09 5.48 -5.65
CA GLN A 68 -10.12 4.76 -6.93
C GLN A 68 -9.07 5.29 -7.92
N LYS A 69 -8.88 6.62 -8.00
CA LYS A 69 -7.84 7.24 -8.83
C LYS A 69 -6.45 6.77 -8.41
N LEU A 70 -6.14 6.77 -7.12
CA LEU A 70 -4.87 6.27 -6.59
C LEU A 70 -4.62 4.81 -7.02
N ILE A 71 -5.62 3.94 -6.83
CA ILE A 71 -5.52 2.52 -7.21
C ILE A 71 -5.23 2.39 -8.71
N ASP A 72 -5.96 3.12 -9.54
CA ASP A 72 -5.79 3.09 -11.00
C ASP A 72 -4.40 3.60 -11.41
N ASP A 73 -3.91 4.67 -10.78
CA ASP A 73 -2.59 5.26 -11.07
C ASP A 73 -1.45 4.29 -10.70
N LEU A 74 -1.55 3.63 -9.53
CA LEU A 74 -0.59 2.62 -9.08
C LEU A 74 -0.57 1.40 -10.00
N ILE A 75 -1.74 0.88 -10.39
CA ILE A 75 -1.86 -0.23 -11.34
C ILE A 75 -1.20 0.15 -12.68
N LYS A 76 -1.53 1.33 -13.23
CA LYS A 76 -0.93 1.83 -14.48
C LYS A 76 0.58 1.98 -14.41
N ALA A 77 1.12 2.34 -13.25
CA ALA A 77 2.57 2.42 -13.05
C ALA A 77 3.25 1.06 -12.87
N GLY A 78 2.48 -0.05 -12.91
CA GLY A 78 2.99 -1.39 -12.69
C GLY A 78 3.47 -1.61 -11.26
N VAL A 79 2.79 -1.00 -10.28
CA VAL A 79 2.93 -1.35 -8.87
C VAL A 79 2.11 -2.62 -8.62
N PRO A 80 2.71 -3.68 -8.05
CA PRO A 80 2.00 -4.94 -7.87
C PRO A 80 1.06 -4.85 -6.66
N LEU A 81 -0.17 -4.42 -6.91
CA LEU A 81 -1.21 -4.34 -5.88
C LEU A 81 -2.07 -5.61 -5.83
N PRO A 82 -2.70 -5.93 -4.68
CA PRO A 82 -3.89 -6.77 -4.66
C PRO A 82 -4.92 -6.32 -5.69
N LYS A 83 -5.77 -7.24 -6.16
CA LYS A 83 -7.03 -6.82 -6.80
C LYS A 83 -7.82 -6.01 -5.78
N THR A 84 -7.90 -4.71 -5.97
CA THR A 84 -8.54 -3.79 -5.02
C THR A 84 -9.32 -2.71 -5.74
N GLY A 85 -10.31 -2.14 -5.07
CA GLY A 85 -11.12 -1.04 -5.60
C GLY A 85 -12.21 -0.60 -4.64
N MET A 86 -12.86 0.50 -4.97
CA MET A 86 -13.93 1.08 -4.18
C MET A 86 -15.29 0.58 -4.64
N ALA A 87 -16.16 0.21 -3.68
CA ALA A 87 -17.53 -0.21 -3.95
C ALA A 87 -18.50 0.56 -3.07
N LEU A 88 -19.64 0.96 -3.65
CA LEU A 88 -20.76 1.53 -2.89
C LEU A 88 -21.67 0.38 -2.47
N VAL A 89 -21.84 0.18 -1.17
CA VAL A 89 -22.79 -0.79 -0.61
C VAL A 89 -24.13 -0.12 -0.36
N PRO A 90 -25.25 -0.80 -0.68
CA PRO A 90 -26.57 -0.24 -0.47
C PRO A 90 -26.94 -0.15 1.02
N LYS A 91 -27.83 0.79 1.35
CA LYS A 91 -28.52 0.83 2.66
C LYS A 91 -29.13 -0.54 2.94
N GLY A 92 -29.08 -0.97 4.20
CA GLY A 92 -29.62 -2.25 4.63
C GLY A 92 -28.68 -3.44 4.45
N THR A 93 -27.47 -3.22 3.90
CA THR A 93 -26.43 -4.26 3.87
C THR A 93 -25.99 -4.56 5.31
N MET A 94 -25.92 -5.85 5.66
CA MET A 94 -25.43 -6.30 6.97
C MET A 94 -23.91 -6.38 6.97
N ILE A 95 -23.27 -5.74 7.94
CA ILE A 95 -21.83 -5.80 8.22
C ILE A 95 -21.67 -6.29 9.66
N GLY A 96 -21.32 -7.57 9.84
CA GLY A 96 -21.47 -8.21 11.15
C GLY A 96 -22.93 -8.11 11.61
N ASP A 97 -23.14 -7.59 12.82
CA ASP A 97 -24.47 -7.41 13.42
C ASP A 97 -25.07 -6.03 13.15
N HIS A 98 -24.36 -5.16 12.42
CA HIS A 98 -24.82 -3.82 12.10
C HIS A 98 -25.41 -3.76 10.69
N LYS A 99 -26.68 -3.36 10.62
CA LYS A 99 -27.34 -3.03 9.36
C LYS A 99 -26.99 -1.60 8.97
N LEU A 100 -26.43 -1.40 7.79
CA LEU A 100 -26.09 -0.07 7.32
C LEU A 100 -27.33 0.83 7.20
N ALA A 101 -27.35 1.93 7.95
CA ALA A 101 -28.43 2.91 7.93
C ALA A 101 -28.50 3.71 6.62
N THR A 102 -27.37 3.82 5.90
CA THR A 102 -27.25 4.57 4.64
C THR A 102 -26.45 3.76 3.62
N ARG A 103 -26.37 4.27 2.38
CA ARG A 103 -25.37 3.77 1.42
C ARG A 103 -23.98 4.21 1.89
N GLU A 104 -22.99 3.33 1.77
CA GLU A 104 -21.64 3.62 2.25
C GLU A 104 -20.59 3.11 1.26
N TRP A 105 -19.46 3.80 1.18
CA TRP A 105 -18.33 3.37 0.38
C TRP A 105 -17.42 2.47 1.20
N VAL A 106 -17.06 1.32 0.65
CA VAL A 106 -16.12 0.36 1.23
C VAL A 106 -14.98 0.12 0.26
N GLN A 107 -13.81 -0.24 0.79
CA GLN A 107 -12.70 -0.73 -0.02
C GLN A 107 -12.75 -2.26 -0.04
N VAL A 108 -12.74 -2.82 -1.24
CA VAL A 108 -12.73 -4.26 -1.45
C VAL A 108 -11.36 -4.65 -1.96
N SER A 109 -10.73 -5.63 -1.33
CA SER A 109 -9.41 -6.12 -1.68
C SER A 109 -9.40 -7.64 -1.78
N GLN A 110 -8.48 -8.17 -2.57
CA GLN A 110 -8.19 -9.59 -2.61
C GLN A 110 -7.86 -10.09 -1.21
N LEU A 111 -8.52 -11.16 -0.79
CA LEU A 111 -8.20 -11.82 0.46
C LEU A 111 -6.94 -12.68 0.28
N PHE A 112 -5.91 -12.41 1.06
CA PHE A 112 -4.70 -13.24 1.13
C PHE A 112 -4.80 -14.22 2.30
N GLY A 113 -4.17 -15.38 2.19
CA GLY A 113 -3.92 -16.25 3.35
C GLY A 113 -5.11 -17.03 3.94
N SER A 114 -6.31 -17.00 3.36
CA SER A 114 -7.39 -17.91 3.78
C SER A 114 -8.19 -18.47 2.61
N THR A 115 -7.59 -19.35 1.81
CA THR A 115 -8.33 -20.10 0.79
C THR A 115 -8.96 -21.37 1.35
N LYS A 116 -8.43 -21.94 2.46
CA LYS A 116 -8.96 -23.14 3.13
C LYS A 116 -9.62 -22.80 4.47
N LYS A 117 -10.70 -23.52 4.82
CA LYS A 117 -11.36 -23.43 6.13
C LYS A 117 -10.36 -23.89 7.21
N GLY A 118 -10.17 -23.11 8.28
CA GLY A 118 -9.25 -23.43 9.39
C GLY A 118 -7.83 -22.88 9.28
N SER A 119 -7.43 -22.22 8.19
CA SER A 119 -6.11 -21.57 8.10
C SER A 119 -6.09 -20.28 8.94
N LYS A 120 -5.17 -20.19 9.91
CA LYS A 120 -4.93 -18.95 10.67
C LYS A 120 -4.29 -17.90 9.76
N LEU A 121 -4.82 -16.68 9.79
CA LEU A 121 -4.18 -15.50 9.20
C LEU A 121 -2.96 -15.17 10.05
N VAL A 122 -1.76 -15.55 9.60
CA VAL A 122 -0.52 -15.15 10.27
C VAL A 122 -0.14 -13.76 9.78
N TRP A 123 -0.64 -12.72 10.44
CA TRP A 123 -0.19 -11.35 10.21
C TRP A 123 1.13 -11.15 10.96
N LYS A 124 2.25 -11.15 10.24
CA LYS A 124 3.51 -10.61 10.78
C LYS A 124 3.55 -9.14 10.42
N SER A 125 3.61 -8.30 11.45
CA SER A 125 3.41 -6.84 11.36
C SER A 125 4.50 -6.10 10.59
N HIS A 126 5.62 -6.76 10.26
CA HIS A 126 6.74 -6.14 9.55
C HIS A 126 7.31 -7.10 8.51
N LEU A 127 7.49 -6.59 7.30
CA LEU A 127 8.24 -7.23 6.24
C LEU A 127 9.72 -7.13 6.59
N GLU A 128 10.34 -8.27 6.86
CA GLU A 128 11.80 -8.34 6.89
C GLU A 128 12.29 -8.48 5.45
N LEU A 129 12.77 -7.39 4.85
CA LEU A 129 13.51 -7.46 3.59
C LEU A 129 14.88 -8.08 3.88
N ARG A 130 14.97 -9.41 3.79
CA ARG A 130 16.15 -10.18 4.21
C ARG A 130 17.24 -10.16 3.15
N THR A 131 16.84 -10.22 1.89
CA THR A 131 17.77 -10.29 0.76
C THR A 131 17.93 -8.94 0.06
N MET A 132 19.08 -8.73 -0.57
CA MET A 132 19.28 -7.56 -1.42
C MET A 132 18.30 -7.50 -2.58
N GLN A 133 17.93 -8.64 -3.15
CA GLN A 133 16.95 -8.69 -4.24
C GLN A 133 15.58 -8.12 -3.81
N GLU A 134 15.08 -8.52 -2.64
CA GLU A 134 13.83 -8.00 -2.09
C GLU A 134 13.92 -6.48 -1.84
N LYS A 135 15.04 -6.01 -1.27
CA LYS A 135 15.29 -4.59 -1.03
C LYS A 135 15.30 -3.78 -2.33
N GLU A 136 15.92 -4.30 -3.38
CA GLU A 136 15.95 -3.66 -4.70
C GLU A 136 14.57 -3.58 -5.34
N GLU A 137 13.78 -4.64 -5.23
CA GLU A 137 12.40 -4.66 -5.73
C GLU A 137 11.55 -3.61 -5.01
N ALA A 138 11.64 -3.56 -3.68
CA ALA A 138 10.97 -2.54 -2.87
C ALA A 138 11.40 -1.12 -3.30
N ALA A 139 12.70 -0.87 -3.48
CA ALA A 139 13.22 0.42 -3.96
C ALA A 139 12.66 0.82 -5.34
N LYS A 140 12.53 -0.14 -6.28
CA LYS A 140 11.89 0.11 -7.59
C LYS A 140 10.42 0.52 -7.41
N ILE A 141 9.70 -0.15 -6.51
CA ILE A 141 8.29 0.16 -6.22
C ILE A 141 8.16 1.56 -5.61
N PHE A 142 8.99 1.93 -4.63
CA PHE A 142 8.96 3.28 -4.04
C PHE A 142 9.24 4.37 -5.05
N GLY A 143 10.22 4.16 -5.92
CA GLY A 143 10.49 5.08 -7.01
C GLY A 143 9.29 5.27 -7.94
N LYS A 144 8.54 4.20 -8.26
CA LYS A 144 7.31 4.29 -9.06
C LYS A 144 6.21 5.08 -8.35
N VAL A 145 5.99 4.84 -7.06
CA VAL A 145 4.98 5.57 -6.25
C VAL A 145 5.33 7.06 -6.16
N ALA A 146 6.60 7.37 -5.88
CA ALA A 146 7.08 8.75 -5.81
C ALA A 146 7.02 9.47 -7.17
N ARG A 147 7.28 8.76 -8.28
CA ARG A 147 7.11 9.28 -9.65
C ARG A 147 5.68 9.76 -9.93
N LEU A 148 4.69 9.08 -9.36
CA LEU A 148 3.28 9.46 -9.44
C LEU A 148 2.90 10.65 -8.55
N GLY A 149 3.83 11.12 -7.70
CA GLY A 149 3.61 12.24 -6.80
C GLY A 149 3.01 11.86 -5.45
N TYR A 150 2.91 10.57 -5.15
CA TYR A 150 2.44 10.07 -3.85
C TYR A 150 3.61 9.93 -2.87
N ASN A 151 3.32 10.02 -1.57
CA ASN A 151 4.32 9.77 -0.54
C ASN A 151 4.60 8.25 -0.50
N PRO A 152 5.82 7.76 -0.76
CA PRO A 152 6.14 6.33 -0.72
C PRO A 152 6.25 5.80 0.72
N THR A 153 5.23 6.02 1.53
CA THR A 153 5.05 5.38 2.83
C THR A 153 4.34 4.06 2.64
N MET A 154 4.97 3.00 3.12
CA MET A 154 4.37 1.69 3.21
C MET A 154 4.60 1.15 4.60
N ASP A 155 3.53 0.65 5.22
CA ASP A 155 3.70 -0.41 6.21
C ASP A 155 4.09 -1.63 5.41
N PHE A 156 5.38 -1.96 5.46
CA PHE A 156 5.81 -3.19 4.85
C PHE A 156 5.21 -4.33 5.69
N VAL A 157 4.17 -4.99 5.18
CA VAL A 157 3.67 -6.25 5.72
C VAL A 157 4.30 -7.36 4.91
N GLU A 158 4.95 -8.33 5.58
CA GLU A 158 5.65 -9.46 4.94
C GLU A 158 4.82 -9.96 3.75
N PRO A 159 5.39 -10.09 2.53
CA PRO A 159 4.65 -10.74 1.47
C PRO A 159 4.53 -12.14 2.00
N PHE A 160 3.32 -12.51 2.42
CA PHE A 160 3.03 -13.86 2.89
C PHE A 160 3.85 -14.79 2.02
N ARG A 161 4.80 -15.50 2.65
CA ARG A 161 5.53 -16.59 2.01
C ARG A 161 4.51 -17.26 1.10
N TYR A 162 4.83 -17.38 -0.19
CA TYR A 162 4.00 -17.95 -1.27
C TYR A 162 3.40 -16.98 -2.30
N LYS A 163 4.12 -16.89 -3.43
CA LYS A 163 3.63 -17.00 -4.82
C LYS A 163 2.89 -15.82 -5.48
N GLN A 164 2.49 -14.76 -4.78
CA GLN A 164 1.67 -13.71 -5.43
C GLN A 164 2.35 -12.35 -5.67
N GLY A 165 3.54 -12.08 -5.12
CA GLY A 165 4.36 -10.91 -5.49
C GLY A 165 3.65 -9.56 -5.34
N VAL A 166 2.68 -9.46 -4.42
CA VAL A 166 1.89 -8.24 -4.18
C VAL A 166 2.45 -7.46 -2.99
N VAL A 167 2.27 -6.15 -3.05
CA VAL A 167 2.86 -5.19 -2.12
C VAL A 167 1.72 -4.52 -1.35
N PRO A 168 1.54 -4.83 -0.05
CA PRO A 168 0.43 -4.30 0.75
C PRO A 168 0.69 -2.83 1.11
N MET A 169 0.08 -1.91 0.38
CA MET A 169 0.20 -0.47 0.63
C MET A 169 -0.96 0.02 1.50
N ASP A 170 -0.65 0.88 2.48
CA ASP A 170 -1.68 1.64 3.18
C ASP A 170 -2.19 2.77 2.27
N LEU A 171 -3.27 2.48 1.55
CA LEU A 171 -3.89 3.43 0.63
C LEU A 171 -4.43 4.67 1.33
N ASP A 172 -4.78 4.59 2.62
CA ASP A 172 -5.33 5.74 3.35
C ASP A 172 -4.27 6.82 3.50
N LEU A 173 -3.07 6.43 3.93
CA LEU A 173 -1.92 7.34 4.06
C LEU A 173 -1.54 7.95 2.70
N LEU A 174 -1.54 7.15 1.63
CA LEU A 174 -1.27 7.65 0.28
C LEU A 174 -2.31 8.68 -0.17
N VAL A 175 -3.60 8.43 0.10
CA VAL A 175 -4.68 9.37 -0.23
C VAL A 175 -4.63 10.63 0.63
N GLU A 176 -4.15 10.57 1.87
CA GLU A 176 -4.07 11.75 2.74
C GLU A 176 -2.84 12.60 2.45
N ARG A 177 -1.69 11.96 2.31
CA ARG A 177 -0.39 12.61 2.15
C ARG A 177 -0.05 12.99 0.71
N HIS A 178 -0.93 12.71 -0.26
CA HIS A 178 -0.70 13.13 -1.65
C HIS A 178 -0.57 14.65 -1.82
N LYS A 179 -1.10 15.46 -0.88
CA LYS A 179 -1.00 16.92 -0.92
C LYS A 179 0.28 17.47 -0.30
N GLU A 180 1.10 16.63 0.33
CA GLU A 180 2.34 17.09 0.94
C GLU A 180 3.27 17.73 -0.11
N PRO A 181 4.06 18.75 0.28
CA PRO A 181 5.03 19.37 -0.60
C PRO A 181 6.03 18.34 -1.16
N PRO A 182 6.55 18.53 -2.38
CA PRO A 182 7.56 17.64 -2.97
C PRO A 182 8.75 17.36 -2.05
N GLN A 183 9.22 18.37 -1.31
CA GLN A 183 10.33 18.27 -0.37
C GLN A 183 10.04 17.27 0.76
N GLN A 184 8.84 17.31 1.34
CA GLN A 184 8.44 16.39 2.41
C GLN A 184 8.37 14.96 1.88
N LYS A 185 7.80 14.76 0.69
CA LYS A 185 7.75 13.44 0.03
C LYS A 185 9.14 12.88 -0.26
N MET A 186 10.09 13.71 -0.70
CA MET A 186 11.47 13.26 -0.93
C MET A 186 12.19 12.91 0.38
N THR A 187 11.96 13.69 1.45
CA THR A 187 12.47 13.37 2.79
C THR A 187 11.93 12.03 3.29
N THR A 188 10.63 11.77 3.11
CA THR A 188 10.04 10.48 3.48
C THR A 188 10.63 9.34 2.65
N LEU A 189 10.73 9.50 1.33
CA LEU A 189 11.36 8.50 0.46
C LEU A 189 12.79 8.17 0.91
N SER A 190 13.61 9.19 1.15
CA SER A 190 14.98 8.99 1.60
C SER A 190 15.06 8.27 2.95
N THR A 191 14.15 8.61 3.88
CA THR A 191 14.05 7.94 5.18
C THR A 191 13.64 6.48 5.03
N THR A 192 12.68 6.17 4.15
CA THR A 192 12.26 4.80 3.84
C THR A 192 13.41 3.99 3.27
N ILE A 193 14.15 4.53 2.27
CA ILE A 193 15.33 3.83 1.71
C ILE A 193 16.39 3.59 2.79
N ARG A 194 16.65 4.56 3.68
CA ARG A 194 17.62 4.43 4.78
C ARG A 194 17.23 3.30 5.74
N ARG A 195 15.96 3.20 6.12
CA ARG A 195 15.46 2.15 7.03
C ARG A 195 15.63 0.73 6.48
N MET A 196 15.59 0.58 5.16
CA MET A 196 15.83 -0.71 4.50
C MET A 196 17.32 -1.05 4.31
N SER A 197 18.22 -0.10 4.58
CA SER A 197 19.65 -0.17 4.23
C SER A 197 20.51 -0.17 5.50
N PRO A 198 20.82 -1.34 6.08
CA PRO A 198 21.76 -1.46 7.19
C PRO A 198 23.15 -0.89 6.89
N THR A 199 23.60 -0.94 5.63
CA THR A 199 24.92 -0.40 5.25
C THR A 199 24.81 0.79 4.31
N LYS A 200 25.91 1.55 4.25
CA LYS A 200 26.05 2.70 3.36
C LYS A 200 26.06 2.30 1.88
N GLU A 201 26.70 1.18 1.58
CA GLU A 201 26.78 0.60 0.23
C GLU A 201 25.39 0.20 -0.25
N GLU A 202 24.60 -0.45 0.61
CA GLU A 202 23.20 -0.75 0.34
C GLU A 202 22.39 0.52 0.10
N PHE A 203 22.54 1.54 0.95
CA PHE A 203 21.82 2.81 0.81
C PHE A 203 22.12 3.48 -0.53
N ARG A 204 23.39 3.54 -0.94
CA ARG A 204 23.81 4.10 -2.23
C ARG A 204 23.20 3.32 -3.40
N ARG A 205 23.23 1.99 -3.33
CA ARG A 205 22.67 1.10 -4.36
C ARG A 205 21.16 1.29 -4.50
N LEU A 206 20.40 1.22 -3.40
CA LEU A 206 18.95 1.40 -3.40
C LEU A 206 18.53 2.82 -3.81
N SER A 207 19.29 3.84 -3.40
CA SER A 207 19.07 5.23 -3.83
C SER A 207 19.23 5.37 -5.34
N THR A 208 20.27 4.75 -5.92
CA THR A 208 20.50 4.75 -7.38
C THR A 208 19.34 4.12 -8.14
N ILE A 209 18.85 2.97 -7.66
CA ILE A 209 17.69 2.28 -8.23
C ILE A 209 16.44 3.16 -8.17
N THR A 210 16.20 3.78 -7.01
CA THR A 210 15.06 4.68 -6.79
C THR A 210 15.12 5.88 -7.73
N LEU A 211 16.27 6.53 -7.85
CA LEU A 211 16.49 7.68 -8.73
C LEU A 211 16.16 7.36 -10.19
N ARG A 212 16.52 6.16 -10.67
CA ARG A 212 16.17 5.74 -12.05
C ARG A 212 14.66 5.71 -12.30
N GLN A 213 13.83 5.50 -11.28
CA GLN A 213 12.38 5.45 -11.41
C GLN A 213 11.70 6.83 -11.33
N LEU A 214 12.37 7.88 -10.84
CA LEU A 214 11.77 9.21 -10.65
C LEU A 214 11.71 10.03 -11.96
N LYS A 215 10.91 11.11 -11.99
CA LYS A 215 10.95 12.12 -13.08
C LYS A 215 12.19 13.01 -12.96
N ILE A 216 12.62 13.67 -14.04
CA ILE A 216 13.84 14.52 -14.08
C ILE A 216 13.89 15.53 -12.91
N GLU A 217 12.86 16.34 -12.72
CA GLU A 217 12.87 17.36 -11.65
C GLU A 217 12.86 16.73 -10.24
N GLN A 218 12.12 15.64 -10.05
CA GLN A 218 12.14 14.89 -8.78
C GLN A 218 13.50 14.23 -8.54
N ARG A 219 14.21 13.79 -9.59
CA ARG A 219 15.54 13.20 -9.48
C ARG A 219 16.55 14.20 -8.95
N LYS A 220 16.50 15.47 -9.39
CA LYS A 220 17.39 16.52 -8.90
C LYS A 220 17.22 16.69 -7.38
N LEU A 221 15.99 16.95 -6.94
CA LEU A 221 15.66 17.10 -5.51
C LEU A 221 16.00 15.85 -4.68
N ALA A 222 15.71 14.66 -5.22
CA ALA A 222 16.03 13.40 -4.54
C ALA A 222 17.55 13.19 -4.40
N ARG A 223 18.36 13.53 -5.41
CA ARG A 223 19.83 13.43 -5.34
C ARG A 223 20.39 14.26 -4.20
N GLU A 224 19.96 15.52 -4.08
CA GLU A 224 20.37 16.41 -2.99
C GLU A 224 20.05 15.79 -1.62
N LYS A 225 18.82 15.31 -1.43
CA LYS A 225 18.39 14.69 -0.16
C LYS A 225 19.14 13.40 0.17
N PHE A 226 19.41 12.56 -0.82
CA PHE A 226 20.19 11.34 -0.61
C PHE A 226 21.65 11.65 -0.25
N GLN A 227 22.27 12.62 -0.90
CA GLN A 227 23.65 13.05 -0.61
C GLN A 227 23.76 13.64 0.81
N GLU A 228 22.83 14.50 1.21
CA GLU A 228 22.75 15.07 2.56
C GLU A 228 22.69 13.96 3.63
N ARG A 229 21.86 12.93 3.41
CA ARG A 229 21.73 11.79 4.33
C ARG A 229 22.98 10.92 4.41
N ILE A 230 23.72 10.73 3.31
CA ILE A 230 25.01 10.02 3.31
C ILE A 230 26.02 10.77 4.17
N LYS A 231 26.13 12.09 3.98
CA LYS A 231 27.04 12.94 4.76
C LYS A 231 26.70 12.91 6.26
N ASN A 232 25.42 12.99 6.60
CA ASN A 232 25.00 12.92 8.01
C ASN A 232 25.29 11.55 8.64
N TRP A 233 25.08 10.46 7.90
CA TRP A 233 25.42 9.11 8.37
C TRP A 233 26.93 8.98 8.64
N GLU A 234 27.77 9.54 7.76
CA GLU A 234 29.23 9.57 7.93
C GLU A 234 29.61 10.30 9.22
N LYS A 235 29.02 11.46 9.50
CA LYS A 235 29.27 12.20 10.75
C LYS A 235 28.88 11.41 11.99
N GLU A 236 27.68 10.81 12.00
CA GLU A 236 27.17 9.99 13.11
C GLU A 236 28.10 8.78 13.41
N HIS A 237 28.71 8.18 12.37
CA HIS A 237 29.59 7.01 12.52
C HIS A 237 31.08 7.36 12.69
N TYR A 238 31.51 8.57 12.31
CA TYR A 238 32.87 9.04 12.59
C TYR A 238 33.02 9.42 14.07
N ILE A 239 31.99 10.06 14.64
CA ILE A 239 31.95 10.43 16.07
C ILE A 239 32.00 9.19 16.97
N SER A 240 31.34 8.08 16.58
CA SER A 240 31.37 6.84 17.38
C SER A 240 32.71 6.10 17.34
N LYS A 241 33.55 6.35 16.33
CA LYS A 241 34.92 5.81 16.26
C LYS A 241 35.92 6.66 17.07
N SER A 242 35.74 7.98 17.12
CA SER A 242 36.63 8.87 17.89
C SER A 242 36.38 8.83 19.41
N VAL A 243 35.18 8.46 19.87
CA VAL A 243 34.87 8.34 21.31
C VAL A 243 35.35 7.01 21.92
N LYS A 244 35.70 6.00 21.10
CA LYS A 244 36.26 4.72 21.56
C LYS A 244 37.79 4.72 21.71
N LEU A 245 38.44 5.86 21.53
CA LEU A 245 39.89 6.03 21.63
C LEU A 245 40.32 6.90 22.83
N ASN A 246 39.41 7.17 23.76
CA ASN A 246 39.72 7.79 25.06
C ASN A 246 39.35 6.83 26.20
#